data_AF-A0A967RKI3-F1
#
_entry.id   AF-A0A967RKI3-F1
#
_cell.length_a   1.000
_cell.length_b   1.000
_cell.length_c   1.000
_cell.angle_alpha   90.00
_cell.angle_beta   90.00
_cell.angle_gamma   90.00
#
_symmetry.space_group_name_H-M   'P 1'
#
loop_
_entity.id
_entity.type
_entity.pdbx_description
1 polymer ?
#
loop_
_entity_poly.entity_id
_entity_poly.type
_entity_poly.pdbx_seq_one_letter_code
_entity_poly.pdbx_strand_id
1 'polypeptide(L)'
;MIGAGIFGLTGIAAGEAGPVGLLLAFFFNGLVTSLTGLTYAELGAAYPQAGGGYAWVKEGLARIFGFYAGWISWFSHSVACSLYGVLFGTFFAELLELGGVSFGEETILFGLTGEELAVKVLAVLAILTFTIINVRGSSETGLVGSIITIFKVVVLGVLVFFGLRALQNIPNWAD
;
A
#
# COMPACT_ATOMS: atom_id res chain seq x y z
N MET A 1 9.92 0.14 -3.06
CA MET A 1 8.84 0.84 -2.32
C MET A 1 8.28 -0.14 -1.29
N ILE A 2 7.84 0.33 -0.11
CA ILE A 2 7.14 -0.51 0.89
C ILE A 2 5.71 0.01 0.95
N GLY A 3 4.75 -0.84 0.56
CA GLY A 3 3.32 -0.56 0.59
C GLY A 3 2.61 -1.36 1.69
N ALA A 4 1.31 -1.12 1.87
CA ALA A 4 0.52 -1.75 2.94
C ALA A 4 0.37 -3.28 2.82
N GLY A 5 0.57 -3.85 1.63
CA GLY A 5 0.45 -5.30 1.40
C GLY A 5 1.41 -6.15 2.23
N ILE A 6 2.59 -5.62 2.59
CA ILE A 6 3.54 -6.37 3.44
C ILE A 6 2.98 -6.63 4.84
N PHE A 7 2.14 -5.71 5.34
CA PHE A 7 1.58 -5.78 6.69
C PHE A 7 0.24 -6.52 6.72
N GLY A 8 -0.63 -6.29 5.73
CA GLY A 8 -1.99 -6.86 5.77
C GLY A 8 -2.25 -8.07 4.88
N LEU A 9 -1.53 -8.22 3.77
CA LEU A 9 -1.85 -9.25 2.77
C LEU A 9 -0.88 -10.41 2.78
N THR A 10 0.32 -10.23 3.33
CA THR A 10 1.38 -11.25 3.27
C THR A 10 1.02 -12.49 4.08
N GLY A 11 0.38 -12.33 5.24
CA GLY A 11 -0.10 -13.47 6.04
C GLY A 11 -1.20 -14.26 5.32
N ILE A 12 -2.17 -13.57 4.72
CA ILE A 12 -3.24 -14.19 3.93
C ILE A 12 -2.65 -14.93 2.73
N ALA A 13 -1.75 -14.29 1.99
CA ALA A 13 -1.08 -14.90 0.84
C ALA A 13 -0.24 -16.13 1.24
N ALA A 14 0.41 -16.11 2.40
CA ALA A 14 1.11 -17.28 2.93
C ALA A 14 0.15 -18.43 3.26
N GLY A 15 -1.02 -18.13 3.81
CA GLY A 15 -2.05 -19.13 4.14
C GLY A 15 -2.65 -19.79 2.89
N GLU A 16 -2.89 -19.03 1.83
CA GLU A 16 -3.50 -19.52 0.59
C GLU A 16 -2.49 -20.22 -0.34
N ALA A 17 -1.30 -19.64 -0.54
CA ALA A 17 -0.31 -20.14 -1.50
C ALA A 17 0.79 -21.01 -0.86
N GLY A 18 0.84 -21.07 0.47
CA GLY A 18 1.93 -21.69 1.22
C GLY A 18 3.24 -20.88 1.15
N PRO A 19 4.26 -21.28 1.94
CA PRO A 19 5.54 -20.56 2.00
C PRO A 19 6.27 -20.49 0.64
N VAL A 20 6.30 -21.60 -0.09
CA VAL A 20 6.97 -21.68 -1.39
C VAL A 20 6.23 -20.87 -2.45
N GLY A 21 4.89 -20.97 -2.49
CA GLY A 21 4.07 -20.19 -3.42
C GLY A 21 4.23 -18.69 -3.22
N LEU A 22 4.28 -18.24 -1.95
CA LEU A 22 4.53 -16.83 -1.62
C LEU A 22 5.91 -16.36 -2.11
N LEU A 23 6.96 -17.15 -1.90
CA LEU A 23 8.32 -16.81 -2.36
C LEU A 23 8.39 -16.72 -3.89
N LEU A 24 7.75 -17.66 -4.60
CA LEU A 24 7.67 -17.62 -6.07
C LEU A 24 6.91 -16.38 -6.54
N ALA A 25 5.77 -16.04 -5.92
CA ALA A 25 5.01 -14.84 -6.24
C ALA A 25 5.85 -13.57 -6.08
N PHE A 26 6.61 -13.44 -4.99
CA PHE A 26 7.52 -12.32 -4.79
C PHE A 26 8.67 -12.29 -5.80
N PHE A 27 9.24 -13.45 -6.14
CA PHE A 27 10.31 -13.54 -7.12
C PHE A 27 9.85 -13.07 -8.51
N PHE A 28 8.73 -13.61 -9.03
CA PHE A 28 8.20 -13.21 -10.33
C PHE A 28 7.74 -11.74 -10.34
N ASN A 29 7.09 -11.26 -9.28
CA ASN A 29 6.73 -9.85 -9.16
C ASN A 29 7.98 -8.95 -9.15
N GLY A 30 9.05 -9.37 -8.48
CA GLY A 30 10.34 -8.70 -8.48
C GLY A 30 10.92 -8.56 -9.88
N LEU A 31 10.93 -9.64 -10.67
CA LEU A 31 11.39 -9.63 -12.07
C LEU A 31 10.61 -8.63 -12.93
N VAL A 32 9.27 -8.69 -12.88
CA VAL A 32 8.41 -7.78 -13.66
C VAL A 32 8.62 -6.31 -13.25
N THR A 33 8.73 -6.06 -11.95
CA THR A 33 8.95 -4.71 -11.42
C THR A 33 10.35 -4.18 -11.78
N SER A 34 11.38 -5.04 -11.79
CA SER A 34 12.72 -4.65 -12.22
C SER A 34 12.75 -4.24 -13.70
N LEU A 35 12.10 -5.00 -14.59
CA LEU A 35 11.99 -4.63 -16.00
C LEU A 35 11.30 -3.27 -16.16
N THR A 36 10.20 -3.06 -15.44
CA THR A 36 9.50 -1.76 -15.43
C THR A 36 10.39 -0.65 -14.89
N GLY A 37 11.15 -0.90 -13.83
CA GLY A 37 12.09 0.03 -13.23
C GLY A 37 13.20 0.46 -14.20
N LEU A 38 13.73 -0.47 -14.99
CA LEU A 38 14.72 -0.18 -16.03
C LEU A 38 14.14 0.74 -17.12
N THR A 39 12.93 0.43 -17.60
CA THR A 39 12.24 1.30 -18.57
C THR A 39 12.00 2.71 -18.00
N TYR A 40 11.63 2.81 -16.72
CA TYR A 40 11.45 4.10 -16.04
C TYR A 40 12.77 4.86 -15.91
N ALA A 41 13.90 4.17 -15.69
CA ALA A 41 15.22 4.78 -15.63
C ALA A 41 15.65 5.34 -16.99
N GLU A 42 15.47 4.58 -18.07
CA GLU A 42 15.79 5.03 -19.44
C GLU A 42 14.91 6.21 -19.88
N LEU A 43 13.59 6.09 -19.72
CA LEU A 43 12.65 7.15 -20.10
C LEU A 43 12.78 8.39 -19.21
N GLY A 44 13.07 8.21 -17.92
CA GLY A 44 13.33 9.33 -17.01
C GLY A 44 14.58 10.12 -17.38
N ALA A 45 15.62 9.44 -17.89
CA ALA A 45 16.82 10.10 -18.42
C ALA A 45 16.59 10.77 -19.78
N ALA A 46 15.80 10.13 -20.67
CA ALA A 46 15.51 10.64 -22.01
C ALA A 46 14.53 11.84 -22.00
N TYR A 47 13.55 11.83 -21.10
CA TYR A 47 12.51 12.85 -21.00
C TYR A 47 12.46 13.44 -19.57
N PRO A 48 13.37 14.38 -19.23
CA PRO A 48 13.48 14.97 -17.89
C PRO A 48 12.40 16.04 -17.64
N GLN A 49 11.14 15.72 -17.95
CA GLN A 49 9.99 16.62 -17.80
C GLN A 49 9.12 16.16 -16.64
N ALA A 50 8.47 17.11 -15.97
CA ALA A 50 7.46 16.79 -14.96
C ALA A 50 6.24 16.15 -15.63
N GLY A 51 5.83 14.95 -15.18
CA GLY A 51 4.67 14.23 -15.71
C GLY A 51 4.82 12.71 -15.80
N GLY A 52 6.04 12.19 -15.63
CA GLY A 52 6.31 10.75 -15.51
C GLY A 52 5.73 9.93 -16.66
N GLY A 53 5.12 8.78 -16.35
CA GLY A 53 4.56 7.86 -17.34
C GLY A 53 3.57 8.50 -18.33
N TYR A 54 2.78 9.49 -17.90
CA TYR A 54 1.88 10.21 -18.81
C TYR A 54 2.65 11.02 -19.84
N ALA A 55 3.69 11.76 -19.40
CA ALA A 55 4.52 12.55 -20.30
C ALA A 55 5.23 11.65 -21.32
N TRP A 56 5.76 10.51 -20.87
CA TRP A 56 6.46 9.57 -21.76
C TRP A 56 5.53 8.98 -22.84
N VAL A 57 4.32 8.57 -22.46
CA VAL A 57 3.34 8.05 -23.43
C VAL A 57 2.85 9.14 -24.37
N LYS A 58 2.66 10.36 -23.87
CA LYS A 58 2.22 11.49 -24.69
C LYS A 58 3.26 11.88 -25.75
N GLU A 59 4.54 11.83 -25.41
CA GLU A 59 5.64 12.16 -26.34
C GLU A 59 6.02 11.00 -27.27
N GLY A 60 5.98 9.75 -26.77
CA GLY A 60 6.43 8.57 -27.52
C GLY A 60 5.37 7.85 -28.36
N LEU A 61 4.07 8.10 -28.12
CA LEU A 61 2.97 7.38 -28.77
C LEU A 61 1.92 8.35 -29.35
N ALA A 62 0.98 7.80 -30.12
CA ALA A 62 -0.12 8.59 -30.68
C ALA A 62 -0.98 9.23 -29.58
N ARG A 63 -1.55 10.42 -29.87
CA ARG A 63 -2.33 11.25 -28.94
C ARG A 63 -3.38 10.49 -28.13
N ILE A 64 -4.03 9.50 -28.73
CA ILE A 64 -5.07 8.69 -28.08
C ILE A 64 -4.51 7.89 -26.88
N PHE A 65 -3.28 7.39 -26.98
CA PHE A 65 -2.64 6.64 -25.90
C PHE A 65 -2.27 7.54 -24.72
N GLY A 66 -1.90 8.80 -24.98
CA GLY A 66 -1.70 9.80 -23.94
C GLY A 66 -2.97 10.05 -23.11
N PHE A 67 -4.13 10.14 -23.77
CA PHE A 67 -5.42 10.28 -23.08
C PHE A 67 -5.72 9.08 -22.18
N TYR A 68 -5.57 7.86 -22.70
CA TYR A 68 -5.77 6.65 -21.90
C TYR A 68 -4.79 6.55 -20.72
N ALA A 69 -3.52 6.85 -20.93
CA ALA A 69 -2.52 6.84 -19.88
C ALA A 69 -2.86 7.79 -18.73
N GLY A 70 -3.37 8.99 -19.04
CA GLY A 70 -3.82 9.95 -18.03
C GLY A 70 -4.97 9.40 -17.18
N TRP A 71 -6.02 8.86 -17.82
CA TRP A 71 -7.16 8.28 -17.09
C TRP A 71 -6.78 7.05 -16.28
N ILE A 72 -6.03 6.11 -16.88
CA ILE A 72 -5.58 4.90 -16.18
C ILE A 72 -4.73 5.27 -14.97
N SER A 73 -3.81 6.24 -15.10
CA SER A 73 -3.01 6.73 -13.98
C SER A 73 -3.91 7.29 -12.88
N TRP A 74 -4.85 8.17 -13.21
CA TRP A 74 -5.74 8.78 -12.21
C TRP A 74 -6.58 7.74 -11.46
N PHE A 75 -7.20 6.80 -12.17
CA PHE A 75 -7.98 5.72 -11.55
C PHE A 75 -7.10 4.80 -10.70
N SER A 76 -5.92 4.42 -11.20
CA SER A 76 -5.00 3.53 -10.48
C SER A 76 -4.56 4.13 -9.15
N HIS A 77 -4.19 5.42 -9.14
CA HIS A 77 -3.83 6.12 -7.90
C HIS A 77 -5.03 6.29 -6.97
N SER A 78 -6.23 6.56 -7.51
CA SER A 78 -7.45 6.69 -6.71
C SER A 78 -7.83 5.38 -6.00
N VAL A 79 -7.77 4.26 -6.72
CA VAL A 79 -8.00 2.92 -6.16
C VAL A 79 -6.93 2.56 -5.13
N ALA A 80 -5.66 2.86 -5.41
CA ALA A 80 -4.58 2.63 -4.46
C ALA A 80 -4.77 3.45 -3.16
N CYS A 81 -5.13 4.73 -3.26
CA CYS A 81 -5.43 5.58 -2.11
C CYS A 81 -6.59 5.03 -1.28
N SER A 82 -7.66 4.54 -1.94
CA SER A 82 -8.79 3.90 -1.25
C SER A 82 -8.36 2.64 -0.50
N LEU A 83 -7.58 1.77 -1.14
CA LEU A 83 -7.04 0.55 -0.53
C LEU A 83 -6.21 0.89 0.73
N TYR A 84 -5.31 1.87 0.64
CA TYR A 84 -4.50 2.27 1.79
C TYR A 84 -5.35 2.89 2.91
N GLY A 85 -6.37 3.68 2.57
CA GLY A 85 -7.30 4.24 3.54
C GLY A 85 -8.06 3.15 4.30
N VAL A 86 -8.63 2.17 3.59
CA VAL A 86 -9.38 1.06 4.21
C VAL A 86 -8.46 0.21 5.09
N LEU A 87 -7.28 -0.17 4.61
CA LEU A 87 -6.32 -0.94 5.41
C LEU A 87 -5.92 -0.20 6.69
N PHE A 88 -5.68 1.11 6.60
CA PHE A 88 -5.44 1.92 7.80
C PHE A 88 -6.64 1.88 8.75
N GLY A 89 -7.86 2.08 8.23
CA GLY A 89 -9.08 2.03 9.01
C GLY A 89 -9.27 0.70 9.74
N THR A 90 -9.01 -0.42 9.06
CA THR A 90 -9.09 -1.78 9.62
C THR A 90 -8.12 -1.95 10.78
N PHE A 91 -6.82 -1.71 10.57
CA PHE A 91 -5.83 -1.89 11.64
C PHE A 91 -6.01 -0.91 12.80
N PHE A 92 -6.49 0.30 12.52
CA PHE A 92 -6.71 1.28 13.56
C PHE A 92 -7.98 1.00 14.37
N ALA A 93 -9.04 0.48 13.74
CA ALA A 93 -10.22 -0.02 14.45
C ALA A 93 -9.83 -1.18 15.38
N GLU A 94 -9.08 -2.17 14.87
CA GLU A 94 -8.58 -3.29 15.68
C GLU A 94 -7.71 -2.83 16.86
N LEU A 95 -6.87 -1.81 16.65
CA LEU A 95 -6.09 -1.19 17.72
C LEU A 95 -6.98 -0.55 18.80
N LEU A 96 -8.08 0.11 18.41
CA LEU A 96 -9.03 0.71 19.34
C LEU A 96 -9.80 -0.35 20.13
N GLU A 97 -10.15 -1.48 19.50
CA GLU A 97 -10.76 -2.63 20.16
C GLU A 97 -9.83 -3.27 21.19
N LEU A 98 -8.55 -3.44 20.86
CA LEU A 98 -7.54 -3.85 21.84
C LEU A 98 -7.41 -2.85 23.01
N GLY A 99 -7.74 -1.58 22.78
CA GLY A 99 -7.82 -0.54 23.80
C GLY A 99 -9.14 -0.51 24.58
N GLY A 100 -10.07 -1.42 24.31
CA GLY A 100 -11.36 -1.55 25.00
C GLY A 100 -12.53 -0.80 24.35
N VAL A 101 -12.35 -0.22 23.15
CA VAL A 101 -13.44 0.40 22.38
C VAL A 101 -14.13 -0.68 21.57
N SER A 102 -15.34 -1.08 21.96
CA SER A 102 -16.12 -2.03 21.15
C SER A 102 -16.92 -1.29 20.08
N PHE A 103 -16.78 -1.72 18.83
CA PHE A 103 -17.68 -1.34 17.76
C PHE A 103 -18.77 -2.42 17.69
N GLY A 104 -20.04 -2.02 17.81
CA GLY A 104 -21.15 -2.98 17.80
C GLY A 104 -21.19 -3.79 16.51
N GLU A 105 -21.45 -5.09 16.60
CA GLU A 105 -21.63 -5.97 15.43
C GLU A 105 -22.99 -5.76 14.75
N GLU A 106 -23.89 -5.03 15.41
CA GLU A 106 -25.21 -4.73 14.86
C GLU A 106 -25.12 -3.85 13.61
N THR A 107 -26.02 -4.12 12.66
CA THR A 107 -26.17 -3.30 11.47
C THR A 107 -26.79 -1.96 11.83
N ILE A 108 -26.05 -0.87 11.58
CA ILE A 108 -26.47 0.47 12.01
C ILE A 108 -26.99 1.28 10.81
N LEU A 109 -26.15 1.43 9.78
CA LEU A 109 -26.39 2.40 8.71
C LEU A 109 -26.01 1.83 7.34
N PHE A 110 -26.91 1.97 6.35
CA PHE A 110 -26.71 1.47 4.98
C PHE A 110 -26.37 -0.03 4.88
N GLY A 111 -26.77 -0.84 5.85
CA GLY A 111 -26.43 -2.27 5.88
C GLY A 111 -25.03 -2.57 6.45
N LEU A 112 -24.30 -1.57 6.92
CA LEU A 112 -22.97 -1.74 7.52
C LEU A 112 -23.07 -2.02 9.02
N THR A 113 -22.19 -2.89 9.52
CA THR A 113 -21.98 -3.06 10.97
C THR A 113 -21.33 -1.81 11.58
N GLY A 114 -21.37 -1.67 12.90
CA GLY A 114 -20.68 -0.60 13.60
C GLY A 114 -19.16 -0.59 13.32
N GLU A 115 -18.55 -1.78 13.27
CA GLU A 115 -17.14 -1.96 12.93
C GLU A 115 -16.84 -1.51 11.49
N GLU A 116 -17.61 -1.99 10.51
CA GLU A 116 -17.41 -1.62 9.10
C GLU A 116 -17.57 -0.11 8.87
N LEU A 117 -18.52 0.51 9.56
CA LEU A 117 -18.72 1.95 9.52
C LEU A 117 -17.52 2.68 10.14
N ALA A 118 -17.02 2.22 11.29
CA ALA A 118 -15.84 2.77 11.93
C ALA A 118 -14.61 2.71 11.01
N VAL A 119 -14.35 1.55 10.39
CA VAL A 119 -13.27 1.39 9.40
C VAL A 119 -13.38 2.41 8.27
N LYS A 120 -14.58 2.58 7.68
CA LYS A 120 -14.79 3.55 6.59
C LYS A 120 -14.62 4.99 7.04
N VAL A 121 -15.11 5.35 8.23
CA VAL A 121 -14.93 6.70 8.80
C VAL A 121 -13.45 6.99 9.04
N LEU A 122 -12.72 6.06 9.66
CA LEU A 122 -11.28 6.18 9.90
C LEU A 122 -10.49 6.29 8.59
N ALA A 123 -10.87 5.51 7.57
CA ALA A 123 -10.28 5.60 6.23
C ALA A 123 -10.47 6.99 5.62
N VAL A 124 -11.69 7.55 5.67
CA VAL A 124 -11.98 8.90 5.17
C VAL A 124 -11.19 9.96 5.94
N LEU A 125 -11.11 9.87 7.27
CA LEU A 125 -10.32 10.80 8.09
C LEU A 125 -8.83 10.75 7.72
N ALA A 126 -8.28 9.56 7.50
CA ALA A 126 -6.90 9.40 7.06
C ALA A 126 -6.67 10.04 5.68
N ILE A 127 -7.55 9.76 4.70
CA ILE A 127 -7.46 10.34 3.35
C ILE A 127 -7.54 11.88 3.40
N LEU A 128 -8.46 12.43 4.18
CA LEU A 128 -8.59 13.88 4.35
C LEU A 128 -7.34 14.50 4.99
N THR A 129 -6.77 13.83 6.00
CA THR A 129 -5.52 14.26 6.65
C THR A 129 -4.38 14.33 5.64
N PHE A 130 -4.15 13.27 4.86
CA PHE A 130 -3.11 13.27 3.83
C PHE A 130 -3.40 14.24 2.68
N THR A 131 -4.67 14.46 2.34
CA THR A 131 -5.07 15.47 1.37
C THR A 131 -4.70 16.86 1.84
N ILE A 132 -4.97 17.21 3.10
CA ILE A 132 -4.60 18.50 3.70
C ILE A 132 -3.07 18.68 3.68
N ILE A 133 -2.31 17.63 4.03
CA ILE A 133 -0.84 17.66 3.97
C ILE A 133 -0.36 17.91 2.54
N ASN A 134 -0.91 17.18 1.56
CA ASN A 134 -0.52 17.30 0.15
C ASN A 134 -0.86 18.67 -0.45
N VAL A 135 -1.95 19.31 -0.03
CA VAL A 135 -2.31 20.65 -0.49
C VAL A 135 -1.39 21.73 0.09
N ARG A 136 -0.82 21.51 1.29
CA ARG A 136 0.08 22.48 1.94
C ARG A 136 1.44 22.63 1.24
N GLY A 137 1.95 21.56 0.63
CA GLY A 137 3.16 21.66 -0.18
C GLY A 137 3.97 20.37 -0.24
N SER A 138 4.80 20.27 -1.29
CA SER A 138 5.64 19.11 -1.55
C SER A 138 6.75 18.90 -0.51
N SER A 139 7.21 19.96 0.16
CA SER A 139 8.18 19.88 1.27
C SER A 139 7.60 19.12 2.46
N GLU A 140 6.38 19.48 2.88
CA GLU A 140 5.68 18.86 4.00
C GLU A 140 5.35 17.40 3.69
N THR A 141 4.86 17.11 2.49
CA THR A 141 4.63 15.73 2.03
C THR A 141 5.93 14.92 2.05
N GLY A 142 7.04 15.50 1.61
CA GLY A 142 8.35 14.85 1.62
C GLY A 142 8.84 14.51 3.03
N LEU A 143 8.70 15.44 3.97
CA LEU A 143 9.06 15.23 5.38
C LEU A 143 8.21 14.13 6.01
N VAL A 144 6.88 14.23 5.90
CA VAL A 144 5.93 13.24 6.43
C VAL A 144 6.21 11.86 5.83
N GLY A 145 6.43 11.79 4.51
CA GLY A 145 6.77 10.55 3.82
C GLY A 145 8.08 9.92 4.30
N SER A 146 9.09 10.74 4.62
CA SER A 146 10.37 10.27 5.15
C SER A 146 10.22 9.71 6.56
N ILE A 147 9.47 10.40 7.44
CA ILE A 147 9.18 9.94 8.80
C ILE A 147 8.43 8.59 8.78
N ILE A 148 7.36 8.50 7.99
CA ILE A 148 6.60 7.25 7.80
C ILE A 148 7.51 6.14 7.26
N THR A 149 8.46 6.49 6.40
CA THR A 149 9.38 5.51 5.83
C THR A 149 10.38 4.97 6.83
N ILE A 150 10.92 5.81 7.71
CA ILE A 150 11.77 5.34 8.80
C ILE A 150 10.95 4.46 9.75
N PHE A 151 9.76 4.91 10.12
CA PHE A 151 8.86 4.18 11.01
C PHE A 151 8.54 2.77 10.47
N LYS A 152 8.11 2.64 9.22
CA LYS A 152 7.77 1.32 8.64
C LYS A 152 8.99 0.39 8.54
N VAL A 153 10.20 0.93 8.32
CA VAL A 153 11.43 0.13 8.34
C VAL A 153 11.72 -0.42 9.74
N VAL A 154 11.52 0.39 10.78
CA VAL A 154 11.65 -0.05 12.17
C VAL A 154 10.65 -1.17 12.48
N VAL A 155 9.37 -0.98 12.12
CA VAL A 155 8.33 -2.00 12.33
C VAL A 155 8.66 -3.30 11.60
N LEU A 156 9.14 -3.25 10.36
CA LEU A 156 9.59 -4.44 9.63
C LEU A 156 10.80 -5.10 10.30
N GLY A 157 11.74 -4.32 10.83
CA GLY A 157 12.88 -4.86 11.60
C GLY A 157 12.42 -5.63 12.83
N VAL A 158 11.44 -5.09 13.56
CA VAL A 158 10.81 -5.76 14.70
C VAL A 158 10.10 -7.05 14.27
N LEU A 159 9.33 -7.01 13.18
CA LEU A 159 8.65 -8.18 12.62
C LEU A 159 9.65 -9.29 12.26
N VAL A 160 10.73 -8.96 11.56
CA VAL A 160 11.79 -9.91 11.19
C VAL A 160 12.45 -10.50 12.43
N PHE A 161 12.78 -9.67 13.43
CA PHE A 161 13.39 -10.13 14.67
C PHE A 161 12.52 -11.16 15.39
N PHE A 162 11.24 -10.86 15.62
CA PHE A 162 10.31 -11.79 16.27
C PHE A 162 10.01 -13.01 15.40
N GLY A 163 9.92 -12.85 14.08
CA GLY A 163 9.74 -13.95 13.14
C GLY A 163 10.90 -14.96 13.20
N LEU A 164 12.15 -14.49 13.19
CA LEU A 164 13.33 -15.34 13.35
C LEU A 164 13.32 -16.08 14.70
N ARG A 165 12.91 -15.40 15.77
CA ARG A 165 12.83 -16.02 17.11
C ARG A 165 11.71 -17.05 17.21
N ALA A 166 10.61 -16.87 16.47
CA ALA A 166 9.53 -17.84 16.38
C ALA A 166 9.95 -19.10 15.60
N LEU A 167 10.68 -18.93 14.49
CA LEU A 167 11.23 -20.04 13.68
C LEU A 167 12.10 -21.00 14.50
N GLN A 168 12.87 -20.48 15.46
CA GLN A 168 13.70 -21.31 16.35
C GLN A 168 12.88 -22.27 17.25
N ASN A 169 11.59 -21.98 17.47
CA ASN A 169 10.72 -22.74 18.36
C ASN A 169 9.74 -23.66 17.61
N ILE A 170 9.76 -23.70 16.27
CA ILE A 170 8.86 -24.53 15.45
C ILE A 170 9.69 -25.58 14.69
N PRO A 171 9.71 -26.86 15.13
CA PRO A 171 10.60 -27.87 14.57
C PRO A 171 10.32 -28.28 13.11
N ASN A 172 9.08 -28.12 12.62
CA ASN A 172 8.63 -28.66 11.32
C ASN A 172 7.89 -27.60 10.48
N TRP A 173 8.59 -26.56 10.01
CA TRP A 173 7.99 -25.51 9.17
C TRP A 173 7.95 -25.85 7.67
N ALA A 174 8.53 -26.99 7.27
CA ALA A 174 8.75 -27.38 5.89
C ALA A 174 7.73 -28.41 5.34
N ASP A 175 6.81 -28.87 6.17
CA ASP A 175 5.67 -29.74 5.80
C ASP A 175 4.40 -28.89 5.58
#